data_AF-A0A8S3FD81-F1
#
_entry.id   AF-A0A8S3FD81-F1
#
_cell.length_a   1.000
_cell.length_b   1.000
_cell.length_c   1.000
_cell.angle_alpha   90.00
_cell.angle_beta   90.00
_cell.angle_gamma   90.00
#
_symmetry.space_group_name_H-M   'P 1'
#
loop_
_entity.id
_entity.type
_entity.pdbx_description
1 polymer ?
#
loop_
_entity_poly.entity_id
_entity_poly.type
_entity_poly.pdbx_seq_one_letter_code
_entity_poly.pdbx_strand_id
1 'polypeptide(L)'
;NIYEQAQSAVRIDKEIGEWFQTSVGTRQGDPLSPLLFITYLERVMDKAMQMDSGINISGTLVNNLRFADDIDIIQEDCDMLLEQIERLRAAAAQAGLTMNTERTKTLVFGDRNIEKQMHIAGNQIENVE
;
A
#
# COMPACT_ATOMS: atom_id res chain seq x y z
N ASN A 1 -17.22 2.71 19.37
CA ASN A 1 -16.30 2.30 18.28
C ASN A 1 -15.99 0.81 18.48
N ILE A 2 -16.01 -0.05 17.45
CA ILE A 2 -15.88 -1.52 17.63
C ILE A 2 -14.53 -1.96 18.26
N TYR A 3 -13.49 -1.13 18.19
CA TYR A 3 -12.17 -1.40 18.80
C TYR A 3 -11.89 -0.56 20.06
N GLU A 4 -12.89 0.11 20.62
CA GLU A 4 -12.72 1.03 21.76
C GLU A 4 -12.17 0.36 23.03
N GLN A 5 -12.46 -0.93 23.20
CA GLN A 5 -11.97 -1.75 24.30
C GLN A 5 -10.97 -2.82 23.83
N ALA A 6 -10.37 -2.64 22.65
CA ALA A 6 -9.42 -3.61 22.10
C ALA A 6 -8.15 -3.68 22.96
N GLN A 7 -7.75 -4.90 23.30
CA GLN A 7 -6.56 -5.20 24.09
C GLN A 7 -5.78 -6.36 23.47
N SER A 8 -4.47 -6.34 23.68
CA SER A 8 -3.53 -7.40 23.29
C SER A 8 -2.65 -7.78 24.46
N ALA A 9 -2.06 -8.97 24.40
CA ALA A 9 -1.05 -9.45 25.34
C ALA A 9 0.01 -10.25 24.58
N VAL A 10 1.22 -10.30 25.12
CA VAL A 10 2.30 -11.12 24.56
C VAL A 10 2.18 -12.55 25.12
N ARG A 11 2.19 -13.56 24.25
CA ARG A 11 2.20 -14.97 24.67
C ARG A 11 3.58 -15.58 24.41
N ILE A 12 4.19 -16.15 25.44
CA ILE A 12 5.44 -16.92 25.36
C ILE A 12 5.10 -18.35 25.76
N ASP A 13 5.30 -19.30 24.86
CA ASP A 13 4.83 -20.68 24.99
C ASP A 13 3.34 -20.79 25.35
N LYS A 14 3.05 -21.17 26.60
CA LYS A 14 1.68 -21.33 27.13
C LYS A 14 1.29 -20.21 28.10
N GLU A 15 2.20 -19.29 28.41
CA GLU A 15 1.97 -18.21 29.35
C GLU A 15 1.58 -16.93 28.61
N ILE A 16 0.53 -16.27 29.10
CA ILE A 16 0.04 -15.00 28.60
C ILE A 16 0.52 -13.92 29.57
N GLY A 17 1.22 -12.92 29.03
CA GLY A 17 1.69 -11.77 29.80
C GLY A 17 0.59 -10.76 30.11
N GLU A 18 1.00 -9.56 30.51
CA GLU A 18 0.06 -8.48 30.86
C GLU A 18 -0.70 -7.95 29.63
N TRP A 19 -1.95 -7.56 29.86
CA TRP A 19 -2.81 -6.97 28.84
C TRP A 19 -2.57 -5.48 28.71
N PHE A 20 -2.51 -5.00 27.47
CA PHE A 20 -2.39 -3.59 27.13
C PHE A 20 -3.43 -3.20 26.08
N GLN A 21 -3.86 -1.94 26.10
CA GLN A 21 -4.80 -1.42 25.10
C GLN A 21 -4.12 -1.23 23.75
N THR A 22 -4.86 -1.48 22.68
CA THR A 22 -4.42 -1.26 21.29
C THR A 22 -5.17 -0.08 20.69
N SER A 23 -4.44 0.92 20.20
CA SER A 23 -5.01 2.12 19.56
C SER A 23 -4.90 2.11 18.03
N VAL A 24 -4.10 1.20 17.46
CA VAL A 24 -3.82 1.10 16.02
C VAL A 24 -3.91 -0.35 15.58
N GLY A 25 -4.47 -0.57 14.38
CA GLY A 25 -4.58 -1.88 13.76
C GLY A 25 -5.94 -2.53 13.97
N THR A 26 -6.15 -3.63 13.26
CA THR A 26 -7.33 -4.49 13.37
C THR A 26 -6.95 -5.80 14.03
N ARG A 27 -7.94 -6.52 14.58
CA ARG A 27 -7.69 -7.80 15.25
C ARG A 27 -7.35 -8.90 14.25
N GLN A 28 -6.15 -9.48 14.35
CA GLN A 28 -5.79 -10.62 13.51
C GLN A 28 -6.67 -11.85 13.80
N GLY A 29 -7.12 -12.54 12.75
CA GLY A 29 -8.01 -13.70 12.84
C GLY A 29 -9.49 -13.37 13.04
N ASP A 30 -9.85 -12.09 13.14
CA ASP A 30 -11.26 -11.66 13.14
C ASP A 30 -11.79 -11.60 11.70
N PRO A 31 -12.91 -12.27 11.39
CA PRO A 31 -13.50 -12.26 10.05
C PRO A 31 -13.86 -10.87 9.50
N LEU A 32 -14.07 -9.87 10.37
CA LEU A 32 -14.43 -8.51 9.96
C LEU A 32 -13.20 -7.64 9.66
N SER A 33 -12.04 -7.95 10.25
CA SER A 33 -10.82 -7.15 10.12
C SER A 33 -10.36 -6.92 8.67
N PRO A 34 -10.41 -7.91 7.75
CA PRO A 34 -10.05 -7.68 6.35
C PRO A 34 -10.95 -6.64 5.66
N LEU A 35 -12.26 -6.70 5.89
CA LEU A 35 -13.21 -5.77 5.28
C LEU A 35 -12.98 -4.33 5.77
N LEU A 36 -12.73 -4.17 7.07
CA LEU A 36 -12.42 -2.87 7.66
C LEU A 36 -11.13 -2.29 7.12
N PHE A 37 -10.09 -3.12 6.99
CA PHE A 37 -8.81 -2.69 6.43
C PHE A 37 -8.94 -2.29 4.97
N ILE A 38 -9.64 -3.08 4.14
CA ILE A 38 -9.87 -2.74 2.73
C ILE A 38 -10.69 -1.45 2.60
N THR A 39 -11.74 -1.28 3.40
CA THR A 39 -12.56 -0.05 3.39
C THR A 39 -11.73 1.18 3.76
N TYR A 40 -10.82 1.04 4.73
CA TYR A 40 -9.90 2.10 5.12
C TYR A 40 -8.88 2.42 4.03
N LEU A 41 -8.30 1.38 3.41
CA LEU A 41 -7.33 1.51 2.32
C LEU A 41 -7.96 2.15 1.08
N GLU A 42 -9.23 1.83 0.76
CA GLU A 42 -9.96 2.45 -0.36
C GLU A 42 -9.99 3.98 -0.21
N ARG A 43 -10.24 4.46 1.00
CA ARG A 43 -10.28 5.91 1.28
C ARG A 43 -8.93 6.60 1.09
N VAL A 44 -7.84 5.86 1.28
CA VAL A 44 -6.48 6.34 1.00
C VAL A 44 -6.25 6.37 -0.51
N MET A 45 -6.66 5.32 -1.22
CA MET A 45 -6.55 5.23 -2.68
C MET A 45 -7.36 6.31 -3.40
N ASP A 46 -8.58 6.60 -2.96
CA ASP A 46 -9.41 7.69 -3.48
C ASP A 46 -8.74 9.07 -3.43
N LYS A 47 -7.87 9.29 -2.44
CA LYS A 47 -7.12 10.54 -2.31
C LYS A 47 -5.86 10.54 -3.18
N ALA A 48 -5.23 9.38 -3.35
CA ALA A 48 -3.98 9.24 -4.08
C ALA A 48 -4.17 9.15 -5.61
N MET A 49 -5.26 8.53 -6.07
CA MET A 49 -5.46 8.12 -7.47
C MET A 49 -6.31 9.12 -8.29
N GLN A 50 -6.38 10.39 -7.89
CA GLN A 50 -7.12 11.44 -8.61
C GLN A 50 -6.35 11.94 -9.86
N MET A 51 -6.05 11.04 -10.79
CA MET A 51 -5.38 11.34 -12.05
C MET A 51 -5.99 10.52 -13.18
N ASP A 52 -6.29 11.17 -14.31
CA ASP A 52 -6.68 10.52 -15.56
C ASP A 52 -5.42 10.00 -16.28
N SER A 53 -4.72 9.07 -15.63
CA SER A 53 -3.51 8.42 -16.14
C SER A 53 -3.59 6.91 -15.92
N GLY A 54 -2.75 6.16 -16.64
CA GLY A 54 -2.69 4.70 -16.60
C GLY A 54 -2.36 4.13 -17.97
N ILE A 55 -2.53 2.81 -18.11
CA ILE A 55 -2.47 2.12 -19.40
C ILE A 55 -3.88 1.97 -19.98
N ASN A 56 -4.03 2.16 -21.28
CA ASN A 56 -5.32 1.96 -21.95
C ASN A 56 -5.50 0.50 -22.37
N ILE A 57 -6.46 -0.18 -21.73
CA ILE A 57 -6.87 -1.53 -22.07
C ILE A 57 -8.27 -1.49 -22.68
N SER A 58 -8.36 -1.63 -24.01
CA SER A 58 -9.63 -1.68 -24.74
C SER A 58 -10.59 -0.52 -24.43
N GLY A 59 -10.05 0.70 -24.28
CA GLY A 59 -10.83 1.90 -23.97
C GLY A 59 -11.06 2.14 -22.48
N THR A 60 -10.55 1.28 -21.60
CA THR A 60 -10.57 1.46 -20.14
C THR A 60 -9.17 1.81 -19.66
N LEU A 61 -9.04 2.91 -18.93
CA LEU A 61 -7.79 3.31 -18.31
C LEU A 61 -7.59 2.52 -17.01
N VAL A 62 -6.49 1.78 -16.92
CA VAL A 62 -6.11 0.99 -15.74
C VAL A 62 -4.80 1.54 -15.18
N ASN A 63 -4.80 1.94 -13.92
CA ASN A 63 -3.63 2.54 -13.27
C ASN A 63 -3.22 1.88 -11.96
N ASN A 64 -4.03 0.95 -11.45
CA ASN A 64 -3.65 0.16 -10.29
C ASN A 64 -4.32 -1.21 -10.29
N LEU A 65 -3.65 -2.17 -9.67
CA LEU A 65 -4.19 -3.47 -9.27
C LEU A 65 -3.97 -3.64 -7.77
N ARG A 66 -4.91 -4.27 -7.09
CA ARG A 66 -4.93 -4.29 -5.61
C ARG A 66 -5.40 -5.64 -5.10
N PHE A 67 -4.66 -6.19 -4.15
CA PHE A 67 -5.04 -7.41 -3.44
C PHE A 67 -4.59 -7.32 -1.97
N ALA A 68 -5.54 -7.32 -1.04
CA ALA A 68 -5.27 -7.06 0.38
C ALA A 68 -4.45 -5.76 0.57
N ASP A 69 -3.22 -5.85 1.08
CA ASP A 69 -2.26 -4.76 1.23
C ASP A 69 -1.28 -4.61 0.06
N ASP A 70 -1.23 -5.58 -0.86
CA ASP A 70 -0.41 -5.49 -2.08
C ASP A 70 -1.08 -4.58 -3.12
N ILE A 71 -0.33 -3.59 -3.60
CA ILE A 71 -0.79 -2.58 -4.56
C ILE A 71 0.24 -2.47 -5.67
N ASP A 72 -0.20 -2.71 -6.90
CA ASP A 72 0.56 -2.40 -8.11
C ASP A 72 0.05 -1.08 -8.68
N ILE A 73 0.95 -0.14 -8.98
CA ILE A 73 0.64 1.07 -9.74
C ILE A 73 1.21 0.89 -11.15
N ILE A 74 0.41 1.24 -12.16
CA ILE A 74 0.73 0.99 -13.57
C ILE A 74 0.62 2.30 -14.33
N GLN A 75 1.67 2.66 -15.05
CA GLN A 75 1.75 3.86 -15.88
C GLN A 75 2.58 3.60 -17.14
N GLU A 76 2.30 4.34 -18.20
CA GLU A 76 3.11 4.35 -19.44
C GLU A 76 4.38 5.22 -19.28
N ASP A 77 4.34 6.18 -18.36
CA ASP A 77 5.41 7.15 -18.12
C ASP A 77 6.01 7.01 -16.71
N CYS A 78 7.33 7.01 -16.63
CA CYS A 78 8.08 6.81 -15.38
C CYS A 78 7.93 7.97 -14.39
N ASP A 79 7.81 9.21 -14.89
CA ASP A 79 7.62 10.39 -14.03
C ASP A 79 6.20 10.42 -13.45
N MET A 80 5.21 10.04 -14.24
CA MET A 80 3.83 9.86 -13.76
C MET A 80 3.73 8.73 -12.74
N LEU A 81 4.45 7.61 -12.95
CA LEU A 81 4.53 6.51 -11.99
C LEU A 81 5.08 7.01 -10.64
N LEU A 82 6.19 7.74 -10.67
CA LEU A 82 6.83 8.27 -9.47
C LEU A 82 5.93 9.28 -8.74
N GLU A 83 5.27 10.19 -9.47
CA GLU A 83 4.33 11.14 -8.88
C GLU A 83 3.19 10.41 -8.15
N GLN A 84 2.60 9.40 -8.79
CA GLN A 84 1.48 8.66 -8.25
C GLN A 84 1.86 7.83 -7.02
N ILE A 85 3.05 7.22 -7.03
CA ILE A 85 3.63 6.53 -5.88
C ILE A 85 3.85 7.48 -4.70
N GLU A 86 4.43 8.66 -4.92
CA GLU A 86 4.68 9.62 -3.84
C GLU A 86 3.37 10.19 -3.27
N ARG A 87 2.35 10.40 -4.10
CA ARG A 87 0.99 10.74 -3.66
C ARG A 87 0.39 9.63 -2.78
N LEU A 88 0.50 8.37 -3.20
CA LEU A 88 0.03 7.23 -2.41
C LEU A 88 0.76 7.16 -1.07
N ARG A 89 2.09 7.28 -1.07
CA ARG A 89 2.90 7.28 0.16
C ARG A 89 2.48 8.40 1.11
N ALA A 90 2.27 9.61 0.60
CA ALA A 90 1.84 10.75 1.41
C ALA A 90 0.42 10.56 1.98
N ALA A 91 -0.53 10.07 1.18
CA ALA A 91 -1.89 9.78 1.62
C ALA A 91 -1.94 8.65 2.66
N ALA A 92 -1.14 7.60 2.46
CA ALA A 92 -0.97 6.49 3.39
C ALA A 92 -0.39 6.97 4.73
N ALA A 93 0.67 7.79 4.69
CA ALA A 93 1.28 8.34 5.90
C ALA A 93 0.29 9.21 6.71
N GLN A 94 -0.53 10.03 6.05
CA GLN A 94 -1.60 10.80 6.70
C GLN A 94 -2.67 9.90 7.35
N ALA A 95 -2.84 8.70 6.83
CA ALA A 95 -3.72 7.67 7.34
C ALA A 95 -3.01 6.72 8.34
N GLY A 96 -1.78 7.01 8.78
CA GLY A 96 -1.03 6.15 9.71
C GLY A 96 -0.62 4.80 9.11
N LEU A 97 -0.62 4.67 7.78
CA LEU A 97 -0.08 3.53 7.05
C LEU A 97 1.33 3.84 6.56
N THR A 98 2.18 2.82 6.49
CA THR A 98 3.56 2.95 6.05
C THR A 98 3.78 2.07 4.82
N MET A 99 4.24 2.68 3.73
CA MET A 99 4.71 1.95 2.56
C MET A 99 6.03 1.25 2.87
N ASN A 100 6.12 -0.04 2.54
CA ASN A 100 7.36 -0.80 2.69
C ASN A 100 8.24 -0.65 1.44
N THR A 101 9.05 0.41 1.41
CA THR A 101 9.92 0.73 0.26
C THR A 101 10.99 -0.33 -0.01
N GLU A 102 11.36 -1.14 0.98
CA GLU A 102 12.32 -2.25 0.80
C GLU A 102 11.72 -3.39 -0.04
N ARG A 103 10.41 -3.64 0.16
CA ARG A 103 9.66 -4.66 -0.57
C ARG A 103 9.05 -4.15 -1.88
N THR A 104 8.86 -2.85 -2.03
CA THR A 104 8.43 -2.24 -3.29
C THR A 104 9.50 -2.42 -4.37
N LYS A 105 9.06 -2.83 -5.57
CA LYS A 105 9.90 -3.04 -6.75
C LYS A 105 9.24 -2.39 -7.96
N THR A 106 10.02 -2.13 -9.01
CA THR A 106 9.50 -1.74 -10.33
C THR A 106 9.63 -2.89 -11.31
N LEU A 107 8.73 -2.95 -12.29
CA LEU A 107 8.79 -3.88 -13.41
C LEU A 107 8.44 -3.11 -14.69
N VAL A 108 9.22 -3.30 -15.75
CA VAL A 108 9.02 -2.64 -17.04
C VAL A 108 8.61 -3.68 -18.08
N PHE A 109 7.46 -3.48 -18.72
CA PHE A 109 6.98 -4.31 -19.82
C PHE A 109 7.34 -3.66 -21.16
N GLY A 110 7.79 -4.46 -22.13
CA GLY A 110 8.13 -3.97 -23.47
C GLY A 110 9.63 -3.74 -23.68
N ASP A 111 10.01 -2.55 -24.15
CA ASP A 111 11.42 -2.20 -24.34
C ASP A 111 12.10 -2.10 -22.96
N ARG A 112 13.01 -3.03 -22.69
CA ARG A 112 13.64 -3.24 -21.37
C ARG A 112 14.72 -2.21 -21.05
N ASN A 113 14.87 -1.18 -21.88
CA ASN A 113 15.77 -0.08 -21.59
C ASN A 113 15.18 0.78 -20.47
N ILE A 114 15.62 0.50 -19.24
CA ILE A 114 15.29 1.31 -18.07
C ILE A 114 16.11 2.60 -18.17
N GLU A 115 15.53 3.64 -18.76
CA GLU A 115 16.22 4.92 -18.95
C GLU A 115 16.47 5.66 -17.62
N LYS A 116 15.69 5.35 -16.57
CA LYS A 116 15.70 6.10 -15.31
C LYS A 116 15.65 5.20 -14.08
N GLN A 117 16.60 5.40 -13.17
CA GLN A 117 16.55 4.78 -11.84
C GLN A 117 15.52 5.50 -10.97
N MET A 118 14.54 4.74 -10.47
CA MET A 118 13.50 5.26 -9.60
C MET A 118 13.97 5.35 -8.14
N HIS A 119 13.64 6.46 -7.48
CA HIS A 119 13.92 6.69 -6.08
C HIS A 119 12.63 7.09 -5.36
N ILE A 120 12.24 6.36 -4.31
CA ILE A 120 11.08 6.66 -3.47
C ILE A 120 11.57 6.96 -2.06
N ALA A 121 11.16 8.08 -1.48
CA ALA A 121 11.60 8.52 -0.15
C ALA A 121 13.14 8.50 0.04
N GLY A 122 13.90 8.77 -1.03
CA GLY A 122 15.37 8.76 -1.03
C GLY A 122 16.03 7.39 -1.18
N ASN A 123 15.25 6.30 -1.22
CA ASN A 123 15.76 4.96 -1.45
C ASN A 123 15.63 4.59 -2.93
N GLN A 124 16.70 4.05 -3.50
CA GLN A 124 16.65 3.47 -4.84
C GLN A 124 15.74 2.24 -4.84
N ILE A 125 14.84 2.16 -5.81
CA ILE A 125 13.94 1.02 -5.97
C ILE A 125 14.55 0.05 -6.96
N GLU A 126 14.59 -1.22 -6.55
CA GLU A 126 15.06 -2.31 -7.40
C GLU A 126 14.05 -2.55 -8.53
N ASN A 127 14.58 -2.66 -9.75
CA ASN A 127 13.82 -3.11 -10.90
C ASN A 127 13.99 -4.62 -11.07
N VAL A 128 12.87 -5.34 -11.13
CA VAL A 128 12.83 -6.79 -11.37
C VAL A 128 12.70 -7.10 -12.86
N GLU A 129 13.28 -8.23 -13.29
CA GLU A 129 13.28 -8.72 -14.69
C GLU A 129 12.09 -9.63 -15.03
#